data_AF-A0A955NT43-F1
#
_entry.id   AF-A0A955NT43-F1
#
_cell.length_a   1.000
_cell.length_b   1.000
_cell.length_c   1.000
_cell.angle_alpha   90.00
_cell.angle_beta   90.00
_cell.angle_gamma   90.00
#
_symmetry.space_group_name_H-M   'P 1'
#
loop_
_entity.id
_entity.type
_entity.pdbx_description
1 polymer ?
#
loop_
_entity_poly.entity_id
_entity_poly.type
_entity_poly.pdbx_seq_one_letter_code
_entity_poly.pdbx_strand_id
1 'polypeptide(L)'
;SHFGIVVFSLFLVVIFASFLRDHFREAPDSEAMNRVVEELYTGPEALEWLKSNKNPSALASNRFGPTADATEFVQSLYDTGAEYVMISSSCIVDDSETLTDEGGPYADAIVVVIPHDRAKRKNLFDIIKKEIESEGFEFNPEDELYESKMFLWWD
;
A
#
# COMPACT_ATOMS: atom_id res chain seq x y z
N SER A 1 17.07 -29.43 24.04
CA SER A 1 17.06 -27.97 23.95
C SER A 1 17.97 -27.54 22.81
N HIS A 2 17.44 -27.28 21.62
CA HIS A 2 18.17 -26.61 20.55
C HIS A 2 17.25 -25.51 20.03
N PHE A 3 17.72 -24.28 20.21
CA PHE A 3 17.05 -23.03 19.86
C PHE A 3 16.71 -23.02 18.37
N GLY A 4 15.42 -22.86 18.06
CA GLY A 4 14.98 -22.47 16.73
C GLY A 4 15.33 -21.01 16.53
N ILE A 5 16.11 -20.73 15.49
CA ILE A 5 16.26 -19.39 14.95
C ILE A 5 14.92 -19.06 14.30
N VAL A 6 14.09 -18.28 14.99
CA VAL A 6 12.95 -17.61 14.37
C VAL A 6 13.57 -16.49 13.53
N VAL A 7 13.67 -16.71 12.22
CA VAL A 7 13.92 -15.64 11.27
C VAL A 7 12.68 -14.76 11.32
N PHE A 8 12.75 -13.66 12.06
CA PHE A 8 11.80 -12.58 11.91
C PHE A 8 12.06 -11.97 10.53
N SER A 9 11.25 -12.34 9.54
CA SER A 9 11.05 -11.49 8.37
C SER A 9 10.47 -10.19 8.91
N LEU A 10 11.31 -9.16 9.04
CA LEU A 10 10.84 -7.80 9.24
C LEU A 10 10.37 -7.31 7.87
N PHE A 11 9.09 -7.44 7.57
CA PHE A 11 8.47 -6.74 6.46
C PHE A 11 7.83 -5.47 7.05
N LEU A 12 8.38 -4.31 6.71
CA LEU A 12 8.09 -3.05 7.39
C LEU A 12 6.91 -2.37 6.70
N VAL A 13 5.72 -2.40 7.32
CA VAL A 13 4.63 -1.49 6.91
C VAL A 13 4.91 -0.11 7.49
N VAL A 14 5.48 0.78 6.67
CA VAL A 14 5.63 2.19 7.05
C VAL A 14 4.34 2.93 6.71
N ILE A 15 3.63 3.35 7.74
CA ILE A 15 2.49 4.24 7.58
C ILE A 15 3.00 5.69 7.65
N PHE A 16 2.72 6.42 6.58
CA PHE A 16 3.60 7.49 6.09
C PHE A 16 3.43 8.82 6.85
N ALA A 17 2.37 9.01 7.65
CA ALA A 17 2.17 10.24 8.40
C ALA A 17 3.24 10.43 9.49
N SER A 18 3.65 9.33 10.11
CA SER A 18 4.72 9.32 11.12
C SER A 18 6.12 9.37 10.48
N PHE A 19 6.32 8.68 9.35
CA PHE A 19 7.62 8.64 8.65
C PHE A 19 8.00 9.98 8.00
N LEU A 20 7.07 10.67 7.31
CA LEU A 20 7.37 12.00 6.76
C LEU A 20 7.70 13.02 7.85
N ARG A 21 7.00 12.95 8.99
CA ARG A 21 7.21 13.84 10.12
C ARG A 21 8.61 13.70 10.72
N ASP A 22 9.09 12.45 10.86
CA ASP A 22 10.41 12.17 11.43
C ASP A 22 11.55 12.32 10.41
N HIS A 23 11.33 11.97 9.13
CA HIS A 23 12.35 12.06 8.08
C HIS A 23 12.60 13.52 7.64
N PHE A 24 11.60 14.38 7.69
CA PHE A 24 11.70 15.79 7.29
C PHE A 24 11.66 16.73 8.51
N ARG A 25 12.68 16.61 9.36
CA ARG A 25 12.86 17.48 10.53
C ARG A 25 13.22 18.94 10.17
N GLU A 26 13.74 19.15 8.97
CA GLU A 26 13.88 20.46 8.34
C GLU A 26 12.91 20.47 7.17
N ALA A 27 11.95 21.40 7.17
CA ALA A 27 10.93 21.48 6.13
C ALA A 27 11.62 21.65 4.77
N PRO A 28 11.64 20.62 3.90
CA PRO A 28 11.99 20.85 2.50
C PRO A 28 11.00 21.88 1.97
N ASP A 29 11.42 22.64 0.96
CA ASP A 29 10.55 23.63 0.33
C ASP A 29 9.18 22.99 0.06
N SER A 30 8.10 23.71 0.41
CA SER A 30 6.73 23.19 0.36
C SER A 30 6.34 22.64 -1.01
N GLU A 31 6.94 23.14 -2.09
CA GLU A 31 6.72 22.69 -3.46
C GLU A 31 7.35 21.31 -3.73
N ALA A 32 8.54 21.04 -3.20
CA ALA A 32 9.17 19.72 -3.29
C ALA A 32 8.39 18.67 -2.49
N MET A 33 7.92 19.03 -1.29
CA MET A 33 7.09 18.13 -0.48
C MET A 33 5.74 17.85 -1.13
N ASN A 34 5.09 18.89 -1.66
CA ASN A 34 3.82 18.72 -2.37
C ASN A 34 3.97 17.80 -3.58
N ARG A 35 5.06 17.89 -4.32
CA ARG A 35 5.33 16.97 -5.45
C ARG A 35 5.47 15.52 -5.00
N VAL A 36 6.27 15.26 -3.96
CA VAL A 36 6.44 13.90 -3.42
C VAL A 36 5.11 13.34 -2.94
N VAL A 37 4.30 14.15 -2.25
CA VAL A 37 2.97 13.74 -1.80
C VAL A 37 2.02 13.51 -2.99
N GLU A 38 2.02 14.37 -4.01
CA GLU A 38 1.20 14.17 -5.20
C GLU A 38 1.56 12.85 -5.92
N GLU A 39 2.84 12.53 -6.08
CA GLU A 39 3.29 11.30 -6.73
C GLU A 39 2.94 10.03 -5.95
N LEU A 40 3.01 10.08 -4.61
CA LEU A 40 2.64 8.95 -3.74
C LEU A 40 1.14 8.68 -3.71
N TYR A 41 0.32 9.72 -3.87
CA TYR A 41 -1.14 9.65 -3.73
C TYR A 41 -1.87 9.77 -5.07
N THR A 42 -1.19 9.41 -6.17
CA THR A 42 -1.75 9.32 -7.52
C THR A 42 -1.36 8.02 -8.21
N GLY A 43 -2.20 7.57 -9.14
CA GLY A 43 -1.88 6.48 -10.04
C GLY A 43 -3.09 5.79 -10.64
N PRO A 44 -2.89 4.66 -11.35
CA PRO A 44 -3.96 3.94 -12.01
C PRO A 44 -4.89 3.28 -10.98
N GLU A 45 -6.17 3.11 -11.36
CA GLU A 45 -7.11 2.31 -10.57
C GLU A 45 -6.57 0.90 -10.37
N ALA A 46 -6.57 0.41 -9.13
CA ALA A 46 -5.86 -0.80 -8.75
C ALA A 46 -6.43 -2.06 -9.41
N LEU A 47 -7.75 -2.25 -9.45
CA LEU A 47 -8.34 -3.45 -10.06
C LEU A 47 -8.13 -3.50 -11.57
N GLU A 48 -8.30 -2.39 -12.27
CA GLU A 48 -8.07 -2.30 -13.71
C GLU A 48 -6.58 -2.50 -14.04
N TRP A 49 -5.68 -1.92 -13.24
CA TRP A 49 -4.24 -2.14 -13.38
C TRP A 49 -3.89 -3.63 -13.22
N LEU A 50 -4.29 -4.26 -12.10
CA LEU A 50 -4.01 -5.67 -11.80
C LEU A 50 -4.58 -6.62 -12.86
N LYS A 51 -5.81 -6.39 -13.34
CA LYS A 51 -6.44 -7.22 -14.38
C LYS A 51 -5.74 -7.12 -15.74
N SER A 52 -5.19 -5.94 -16.06
CA SER A 52 -4.49 -5.70 -17.32
C SER A 52 -3.03 -6.15 -17.29
N ASN A 53 -2.47 -6.30 -16.08
CA ASN A 53 -1.08 -6.68 -15.87
C ASN A 53 -0.88 -8.18 -16.11
N LYS A 54 0.18 -8.53 -16.85
CA LYS A 54 0.53 -9.93 -17.14
C LYS A 54 1.58 -10.48 -16.18
N ASN A 55 2.12 -9.65 -15.29
CA ASN A 55 2.98 -10.11 -14.21
C ASN A 55 2.15 -11.02 -13.27
N PRO A 56 2.57 -12.28 -13.04
CA PRO A 56 1.83 -13.21 -12.19
C PRO A 56 1.85 -12.83 -10.71
N SER A 57 2.70 -11.87 -10.32
CA SER A 57 2.87 -11.38 -8.95
C SER A 57 3.04 -9.85 -8.91
N ALA A 58 2.10 -9.13 -9.55
CA ALA A 58 2.22 -7.72 -9.89
C ALA A 58 2.21 -6.73 -8.70
N LEU A 59 1.75 -7.15 -7.51
CA LEU A 59 1.64 -6.28 -6.33
C LEU A 59 2.14 -7.02 -5.10
N ALA A 60 3.14 -6.45 -4.41
CA ALA A 60 3.67 -6.92 -3.13
C ALA A 60 3.79 -8.45 -3.08
N SER A 61 4.64 -9.00 -3.95
CA SER A 61 4.73 -10.45 -4.20
C SER A 61 5.17 -11.25 -2.96
N ASN A 62 5.95 -10.61 -2.08
CA ASN A 62 6.30 -11.08 -0.75
C ASN A 62 5.07 -11.28 0.16
N ARG A 63 4.01 -10.48 -0.01
CA ARG A 63 2.81 -10.48 0.82
C ARG A 63 1.66 -11.28 0.24
N PHE A 64 1.33 -11.05 -1.03
CA PHE A 64 0.19 -11.66 -1.71
C PHE A 64 0.58 -12.87 -2.54
N GLY A 65 1.85 -12.98 -2.96
CA GLY A 65 2.26 -13.98 -3.93
C GLY A 65 1.61 -13.69 -5.29
N PRO A 66 0.60 -14.46 -5.74
CA PRO A 66 -0.05 -14.23 -7.01
C PRO A 66 -0.85 -12.93 -7.11
N THR A 67 -0.89 -12.35 -8.32
CA THR A 67 -1.75 -11.19 -8.69
C THR A 67 -3.22 -11.44 -8.40
N ALA A 68 -3.69 -12.69 -8.45
CA ALA A 68 -5.06 -13.05 -8.10
C ALA A 68 -5.37 -12.75 -6.63
N ASP A 69 -4.47 -13.11 -5.71
CA ASP A 69 -4.64 -12.92 -4.27
C ASP A 69 -4.58 -11.42 -3.92
N ALA A 70 -3.69 -10.68 -4.58
CA ALA A 70 -3.66 -9.21 -4.49
C ALA A 70 -4.96 -8.56 -4.99
N THR A 71 -5.53 -9.08 -6.09
CA THR A 71 -6.80 -8.61 -6.64
C THR A 71 -7.95 -8.87 -5.66
N GLU A 72 -7.99 -10.03 -5.01
CA GLU A 72 -8.99 -10.36 -3.99
C GLU A 72 -8.89 -9.41 -2.78
N PHE A 73 -7.67 -9.10 -2.33
CA PHE A 73 -7.46 -8.13 -1.27
C PHE A 73 -8.00 -6.74 -1.65
N VAL A 74 -7.64 -6.22 -2.83
CA VAL A 74 -8.13 -4.92 -3.32
C VAL A 74 -9.66 -4.92 -3.46
N GLN A 75 -10.25 -6.00 -3.97
CA GLN A 75 -11.71 -6.14 -4.04
C GLN A 75 -12.35 -6.07 -2.65
N SER A 76 -11.74 -6.69 -1.63
CA SER A 76 -12.24 -6.63 -0.26
C SER A 76 -12.25 -5.21 0.33
N LEU A 77 -11.31 -4.35 -0.07
CA LEU A 77 -11.29 -2.94 0.32
C LEU A 77 -12.50 -2.20 -0.26
N TYR A 78 -12.80 -2.41 -1.55
CA TYR A 78 -14.00 -1.87 -2.18
C TYR A 78 -15.28 -2.39 -1.51
N ASP A 79 -15.37 -3.69 -1.27
CA ASP A 79 -16.54 -4.34 -0.67
C ASP A 79 -16.81 -3.85 0.76
N THR A 80 -15.75 -3.42 1.47
CA THR A 80 -15.85 -2.84 2.82
C THR A 80 -15.99 -1.33 2.85
N GLY A 81 -16.03 -0.70 1.68
CA GLY A 81 -16.45 0.67 1.51
C GLY A 81 -15.37 1.64 1.07
N ALA A 82 -14.18 1.21 0.63
CA ALA A 82 -13.24 2.12 -0.01
C ALA A 82 -13.92 2.83 -1.19
N GLU A 83 -13.76 4.15 -1.29
CA GLU A 83 -14.33 4.91 -2.41
C GLU A 83 -13.53 4.68 -3.70
N TYR A 84 -12.22 4.48 -3.55
CA TYR A 84 -11.29 4.24 -4.65
C TYR A 84 -10.01 3.60 -4.12
N VAL A 85 -9.36 2.77 -4.93
CA VAL A 85 -8.04 2.20 -4.66
C VAL A 85 -7.17 2.39 -5.89
N MET A 86 -5.97 2.90 -5.69
CA MET A 86 -5.00 3.13 -6.76
C MET A 86 -3.67 2.45 -6.45
N ILE A 87 -2.94 2.05 -7.49
CA ILE A 87 -1.52 1.72 -7.34
C ILE A 87 -0.76 3.05 -7.22
N SER A 88 0.14 3.18 -6.24
CA SER A 88 0.96 4.40 -6.13
C SER A 88 1.94 4.48 -7.30
N SER A 89 1.88 5.56 -8.08
CA SER A 89 2.73 5.72 -9.28
C SER A 89 4.22 5.74 -8.94
N SER A 90 4.57 6.34 -7.80
CA SER A 90 5.96 6.38 -7.32
C SER A 90 6.50 5.01 -6.92
N CYS A 91 5.63 4.01 -6.79
CA CYS A 91 5.96 2.65 -6.37
C CYS A 91 5.76 1.64 -7.49
N ILE A 92 5.56 2.07 -8.74
CA ILE A 92 5.54 1.20 -9.92
C ILE A 92 6.98 1.07 -10.44
N VAL A 93 7.42 -0.17 -10.62
CA VAL A 93 8.68 -0.54 -11.28
C VAL A 93 8.35 -1.14 -12.64
N ASP A 94 8.81 -0.50 -13.70
CA ASP A 94 8.55 -0.87 -15.10
C ASP A 94 9.84 -0.97 -15.95
N ASP A 95 10.92 -1.39 -15.31
CA ASP A 95 12.21 -1.61 -15.98
C ASP A 95 12.21 -2.80 -16.95
N SER A 96 13.31 -2.98 -17.67
CA SER A 96 13.39 -4.05 -18.66
C SER A 96 13.24 -5.45 -18.06
N GLU A 97 13.70 -5.66 -16.82
CA GLU A 97 13.66 -6.98 -16.17
C GLU A 97 12.22 -7.35 -15.81
N THR A 98 11.49 -6.44 -15.15
CA THR A 98 10.06 -6.63 -14.84
C THR A 98 9.21 -6.82 -16.12
N LEU A 99 9.46 -6.04 -17.16
CA LEU A 99 8.69 -6.12 -18.41
C LEU A 99 8.97 -7.39 -19.23
N THR A 100 10.21 -7.89 -19.28
CA THR A 100 10.56 -9.07 -20.10
C THR A 100 10.49 -10.39 -19.35
N ASP A 101 10.95 -10.41 -18.11
CA ASP A 101 11.20 -11.66 -17.38
C ASP A 101 10.00 -11.99 -16.48
N GLU A 102 9.39 -10.98 -15.87
CA GLU A 102 8.19 -11.13 -15.03
C GLU A 102 6.89 -10.93 -15.80
N GLY A 103 6.96 -10.35 -17.01
CA GLY A 103 5.83 -10.22 -17.94
C GLY A 103 5.01 -8.94 -17.78
N GLY A 104 5.40 -8.03 -16.89
CA GLY A 104 4.71 -6.76 -16.69
C GLY A 104 5.25 -5.98 -15.50
N PRO A 105 4.83 -4.71 -15.35
CA PRO A 105 5.30 -3.87 -14.25
C PRO A 105 4.93 -4.45 -12.89
N TYR A 106 5.70 -4.09 -11.87
CA TYR A 106 5.52 -4.50 -10.49
C TYR A 106 5.21 -3.28 -9.61
N ALA A 107 4.53 -3.46 -8.48
CA ALA A 107 4.35 -2.40 -7.50
C ALA A 107 4.35 -2.90 -6.06
N ASP A 108 4.72 -2.02 -5.13
CA ASP A 108 4.80 -2.31 -3.70
C ASP A 108 3.76 -1.57 -2.86
N ALA A 109 3.00 -0.65 -3.45
CA ALA A 109 2.08 0.20 -2.70
C ALA A 109 0.75 0.44 -3.39
N ILE A 110 -0.27 0.62 -2.54
CA ILE A 110 -1.58 1.13 -2.92
C ILE A 110 -1.94 2.34 -2.08
N VAL A 111 -2.84 3.17 -2.62
CA VAL A 111 -3.51 4.23 -1.89
C VAL A 111 -5.00 3.97 -1.87
N VAL A 112 -5.55 3.94 -0.66
CA VAL A 112 -6.98 3.71 -0.40
C VAL A 112 -7.63 5.05 -0.09
N VAL A 113 -8.63 5.43 -0.90
CA VAL A 113 -9.48 6.59 -0.63
C VAL A 113 -10.59 6.16 0.33
N ILE A 114 -10.55 6.72 1.52
CA ILE A 114 -11.41 6.39 2.65
C ILE A 114 -12.68 7.27 2.60
N PRO A 115 -13.88 6.69 2.78
CA PRO A 115 -15.11 7.47 2.79
C PRO A 115 -15.10 8.66 3.73
N HIS A 116 -15.66 9.79 3.33
CA HIS A 116 -15.82 10.92 4.26
C HIS A 116 -16.77 10.60 5.43
N ASP A 117 -17.76 9.74 5.19
CA ASP A 117 -18.71 9.30 6.22
C ASP A 117 -18.05 8.32 7.20
N ARG A 118 -17.77 8.80 8.42
CA ARG A 118 -17.16 8.00 9.50
C ARG A 118 -17.94 6.73 9.82
N ALA A 119 -19.27 6.73 9.68
CA ALA A 119 -20.07 5.54 9.96
C ALA A 119 -19.79 4.39 8.97
N LYS A 120 -19.26 4.71 7.78
CA LYS A 120 -18.92 3.74 6.72
C LYS A 120 -17.49 3.20 6.82
N ARG A 121 -16.61 3.84 7.60
CA ARG A 121 -15.18 3.50 7.64
C ARG A 121 -14.86 2.25 8.45
N LYS A 122 -15.73 1.86 9.39
CA LYS A 122 -15.41 0.85 10.41
C LYS A 122 -14.90 -0.45 9.78
N ASN A 123 -15.63 -1.02 8.83
CA ASN A 123 -15.26 -2.31 8.23
C ASN A 123 -13.97 -2.21 7.41
N LEU A 124 -13.79 -1.12 6.67
CA LEU A 124 -12.57 -0.84 5.92
C LEU A 124 -11.36 -0.73 6.84
N PHE A 125 -11.49 0.01 7.94
CA PHE A 125 -10.45 0.12 8.96
C PHE A 125 -10.18 -1.20 9.66
N ASP A 126 -11.19 -2.04 9.90
CA ASP A 126 -10.98 -3.37 10.49
C ASP A 126 -10.15 -4.28 9.55
N ILE A 127 -10.37 -4.22 8.23
CA ILE A 127 -9.55 -4.96 7.25
C ILE A 127 -8.13 -4.43 7.23
N ILE A 128 -7.96 -3.12 7.07
CA ILE A 128 -6.63 -2.51 6.99
C ILE A 128 -5.86 -2.73 8.30
N LYS A 129 -6.53 -2.59 9.43
CA LYS A 129 -5.93 -2.85 10.74
C LYS A 129 -5.47 -4.29 10.88
N LYS A 130 -6.33 -5.25 10.52
CA LYS A 130 -5.97 -6.66 10.56
C LYS A 130 -4.76 -6.96 9.67
N GLU A 131 -4.70 -6.34 8.50
CA GLU A 131 -3.57 -6.48 7.58
C GLU A 131 -2.27 -5.98 8.22
N ILE A 132 -2.28 -4.76 8.76
CA ILE A 132 -1.09 -4.15 9.38
C ILE A 132 -0.67 -4.88 10.66
N GLU A 133 -1.63 -5.26 11.50
CA GLU A 133 -1.35 -6.01 12.74
C GLU A 133 -0.84 -7.43 12.46
N SER A 134 -1.13 -8.00 11.28
CA SER A 134 -0.57 -9.30 10.88
C SER A 134 0.94 -9.28 10.71
N GLU A 135 1.50 -8.09 10.44
CA GLU A 135 2.94 -7.81 10.36
C GLU A 135 3.53 -7.38 11.72
N GLY A 136 2.73 -7.35 12.79
CA GLY A 136 3.18 -7.06 14.15
C GLY A 136 3.25 -5.57 14.52
N PHE A 137 2.64 -4.69 13.73
CA PHE A 137 2.58 -3.25 14.02
C PHE A 137 1.30 -2.87 14.75
N GLU A 138 1.41 -1.95 15.71
CA GLU A 138 0.23 -1.30 16.30
C GLU A 138 -0.29 -0.23 15.33
N PHE A 139 -1.59 -0.24 15.08
CA PHE A 139 -2.21 0.65 14.10
C PHE A 139 -3.43 1.37 14.65
N ASN A 140 -3.41 2.70 14.52
CA ASN A 140 -4.58 3.55 14.66
C ASN A 140 -4.91 4.23 13.32
N PRO A 141 -5.98 3.79 12.62
CA PRO A 141 -6.31 4.29 11.28
C PRO A 141 -6.48 5.80 11.19
N GLU A 142 -7.00 6.46 12.22
CA GLU A 142 -7.28 7.89 12.18
C GLU A 142 -6.00 8.75 12.23
N ASP A 143 -4.91 8.23 12.80
CA ASP A 143 -3.62 8.94 12.89
C ASP A 143 -2.86 8.92 11.56
N GLU A 144 -3.26 8.04 10.65
CA GLU A 144 -2.56 7.72 9.42
C GLU A 144 -3.28 8.20 8.15
N LEU A 145 -4.37 8.95 8.32
CA LEU A 145 -5.10 9.57 7.22
C LEU A 145 -4.41 10.84 6.73
N TYR A 146 -4.15 10.91 5.43
CA TYR A 146 -3.79 12.14 4.73
C TYR A 146 -4.90 12.50 3.74
N GLU A 147 -5.63 13.60 3.99
CA GLU A 147 -6.74 14.06 3.12
C GLU A 147 -7.78 12.98 2.78
N SER A 148 -8.14 12.14 3.76
CA SER A 148 -9.02 10.96 3.56
C SER A 148 -8.44 9.88 2.66
N LYS A 149 -7.12 9.81 2.52
CA LYS A 149 -6.39 8.73 1.85
C LYS A 149 -5.50 8.03 2.85
N MET A 150 -5.22 6.76 2.57
CA MET A 150 -4.30 5.95 3.35
C MET A 150 -3.34 5.25 2.39
N PHE A 151 -2.05 5.44 2.63
CA PHE A 151 -0.99 4.81 1.88
C PHE A 151 -0.60 3.49 2.57
N LEU A 152 -0.63 2.38 1.82
CA LEU A 152 -0.24 1.06 2.27
C LEU A 152 0.91 0.58 1.38
N TRP A 153 2.01 0.17 2.00
CA TRP A 153 3.23 -0.27 1.32
C TRP A 153 3.77 -1.53 1.97
N TRP A 154 4.30 -2.42 1.15
CA TRP A 154 4.90 -3.69 1.53
C TRP A 154 6.28 -3.81 0.84
N ASP A 155 7.29 -4.25 1.57
CA ASP A 155 8.67 -4.55 1.10
C ASP A 155 8.96 -6.02 1.34
#